data_AF-A0A357LKD8-F1
#
_entry.id   AF-A0A357LKD8-F1
#
_cell.length_a   1.000
_cell.length_b   1.000
_cell.length_c   1.000
_cell.angle_alpha   90.00
_cell.angle_beta   90.00
_cell.angle_gamma   90.00
#
_symmetry.space_group_name_H-M   'P 1'
#
loop_
_entity.id
_entity.type
_entity.pdbx_description
1 polymer ?
#
loop_
_entity_poly.entity_id
_entity_poly.type
_entity_poly.pdbx_seq_one_letter_code
_entity_poly.pdbx_strand_id
1 'polypeptide(L)'
;MNKTRNFIVLPEIWAGRYGLQLLQAGFRYAIYVQNGYYLNSALNWGHNAAQVKEVYENANLILSISTDTTAMISTVYPTVDKKKIIRVHPHVDDGFVPGEKEKIISYMPRKLPVHSQRLMFYLLEYLPADWSVVPIENMVPFKAADILSRTSIFLSFCDIEGFGLPPLEAAISGAVVVGYTGQGAREYFKKPNLIAVQNGDFRNFTLKIADAIKAVDAGLLDTEGFQEGRALLVKKYGRENEQRQLEAFVKRVEMAF
;
A
#
# COMPACT_ATOMS: atom_id res chain seq x y z
N MET A 1 -11.17 22.66 -22.70
CA MET A 1 -10.90 21.25 -23.07
C MET A 1 -12.01 20.73 -23.97
N ASN A 2 -11.70 19.90 -24.96
CA ASN A 2 -12.69 19.31 -25.87
C ASN A 2 -13.22 17.98 -25.29
N LYS A 3 -14.52 17.89 -24.99
CA LYS A 3 -15.16 16.73 -24.33
C LYS A 3 -15.09 15.43 -25.15
N THR A 4 -15.04 15.52 -26.48
CA THR A 4 -14.97 14.35 -27.36
C THR A 4 -13.55 13.83 -27.54
N ARG A 5 -12.53 14.60 -27.14
CA ARG A 5 -11.10 14.25 -27.28
C ARG A 5 -10.34 14.11 -25.96
N ASN A 6 -10.92 14.55 -24.85
CA ASN A 6 -10.27 14.51 -23.54
C ASN A 6 -11.01 13.56 -22.61
N PHE A 7 -10.24 12.75 -21.89
CA PHE A 7 -10.69 11.91 -20.80
C PHE A 7 -9.96 12.34 -19.53
N ILE A 8 -10.69 12.60 -18.45
CA ILE A 8 -10.11 13.15 -17.23
C ILE A 8 -9.93 12.05 -16.20
N VAL A 9 -8.77 11.97 -15.55
CA VAL A 9 -8.56 11.10 -14.39
C VAL A 9 -8.33 11.97 -13.17
N LEU A 10 -9.08 11.74 -12.10
CA LEU A 10 -8.99 12.50 -10.86
C LEU A 10 -8.84 11.56 -9.65
N PRO A 11 -8.11 11.97 -8.61
CA PRO A 11 -7.99 11.15 -7.40
C PRO A 11 -9.29 11.18 -6.58
N GLU A 12 -9.51 10.15 -5.76
CA GLU A 12 -10.72 9.96 -4.97
C GLU A 12 -11.08 11.15 -4.07
N ILE A 13 -10.06 11.83 -3.52
CA ILE A 13 -10.25 12.98 -2.62
C ILE A 13 -10.93 14.16 -3.32
N TRP A 14 -10.80 14.24 -4.65
CA TRP A 14 -11.39 15.29 -5.48
C TRP A 14 -12.67 14.86 -6.20
N ALA A 15 -13.10 13.60 -6.03
CA ALA A 15 -14.26 13.05 -6.73
C ALA A 15 -15.52 13.88 -6.51
N GLY A 16 -15.88 14.19 -5.27
CA GLY A 16 -17.09 14.98 -5.03
C GLY A 16 -17.03 16.41 -5.59
N ARG A 17 -15.86 17.06 -5.55
CA ARG A 17 -15.72 18.46 -5.99
C ARG A 17 -15.61 18.61 -7.50
N TYR A 18 -14.65 17.94 -8.11
CA TYR A 18 -14.38 18.08 -9.55
C TYR A 18 -15.13 17.05 -10.37
N GLY A 19 -15.42 15.86 -9.83
CA GLY A 19 -16.23 14.87 -10.53
C GLY A 19 -17.65 15.35 -10.81
N LEU A 20 -18.28 16.07 -9.86
CA LEU A 20 -19.62 16.64 -10.09
C LEU A 20 -19.60 17.72 -11.19
N GLN A 21 -18.59 18.58 -11.19
CA GLN A 21 -18.41 19.59 -12.25
C GLN A 21 -18.19 18.95 -13.62
N LEU A 22 -17.38 17.89 -13.69
CA LEU A 22 -17.14 17.14 -14.92
C LEU A 22 -18.42 16.46 -15.41
N LEU A 23 -19.18 15.84 -14.51
CA LEU A 23 -20.46 15.20 -14.81
C LEU A 23 -21.47 16.21 -15.37
N GLN A 24 -21.68 17.34 -14.67
CA GLN A 24 -22.59 18.40 -15.11
C GLN A 24 -22.15 19.04 -16.44
N ALA A 25 -20.84 19.16 -16.64
CA ALA A 25 -20.29 19.62 -17.90
C ALA A 25 -20.28 18.54 -18.99
N GLY A 26 -20.70 17.29 -18.74
CA GLY A 26 -20.71 16.22 -19.74
C GLY A 26 -19.33 15.76 -20.21
N PHE A 27 -18.31 15.87 -19.36
CA PHE A 27 -17.01 15.24 -19.60
C PHE A 27 -17.05 13.76 -19.22
N ARG A 28 -16.25 12.95 -19.90
CA ARG A 28 -15.94 11.59 -19.46
C ARG A 28 -14.75 11.60 -18.52
N TYR A 29 -14.83 10.77 -17.50
CA TYR A 29 -13.81 10.72 -16.48
C TYR A 29 -13.68 9.34 -15.84
N ALA A 30 -12.51 9.11 -15.26
CA ALA A 30 -12.27 8.07 -14.29
C ALA A 30 -11.89 8.64 -12.93
N ILE A 31 -12.15 7.85 -11.90
CA ILE A 31 -11.71 8.12 -10.54
C ILE A 31 -10.57 7.17 -10.22
N TYR A 32 -9.41 7.70 -9.86
CA TYR A 32 -8.29 6.92 -9.36
C TYR A 32 -8.34 6.84 -7.85
N VAL A 33 -8.80 5.70 -7.32
CA VAL A 33 -8.96 5.47 -5.89
C VAL A 33 -7.68 4.85 -5.35
N GLN A 34 -6.83 5.68 -4.75
CA GLN A 34 -5.60 5.24 -4.08
C GLN A 34 -5.85 4.79 -2.65
N ASN A 35 -6.86 5.32 -1.98
CA ASN A 35 -7.23 4.87 -0.65
C ASN A 35 -8.74 4.76 -0.50
N GLY A 36 -9.26 3.52 -0.45
CA GLY A 36 -10.69 3.24 -0.26
C GLY A 36 -11.29 3.80 1.03
N TYR A 37 -10.45 4.21 2.00
CA TYR A 37 -10.88 4.82 3.25
C TYR A 37 -11.08 6.35 3.16
N TYR A 38 -10.80 6.94 2.00
CA TYR A 38 -11.01 8.36 1.70
C TYR A 38 -12.20 8.64 0.77
N LEU A 39 -13.04 7.64 0.49
CA LEU A 39 -14.22 7.80 -0.39
C LEU A 39 -15.22 8.85 0.11
N ASN A 40 -15.24 9.13 1.42
CA ASN A 40 -16.07 10.16 2.03
C ASN A 40 -15.40 11.55 2.10
N SER A 41 -14.18 11.73 1.58
CA SER A 41 -13.40 12.98 1.78
C SER A 41 -14.12 14.24 1.31
N ALA A 42 -14.93 14.13 0.26
CA ALA A 42 -15.71 15.24 -0.28
C ALA A 42 -16.74 15.81 0.71
N LEU A 43 -17.19 15.03 1.70
CA LEU A 43 -18.11 15.50 2.74
C LEU A 43 -17.48 16.61 3.60
N ASN A 44 -16.16 16.56 3.80
CA ASN A 44 -15.42 17.60 4.53
C ASN A 44 -15.38 18.94 3.79
N TRP A 45 -15.77 18.96 2.51
CA TRP A 45 -15.77 20.13 1.65
C TRP A 45 -17.19 20.61 1.31
N GLY A 46 -18.20 20.18 2.07
CA GLY A 46 -19.59 20.64 1.93
C GLY A 46 -20.41 19.92 0.86
N HIS A 47 -19.87 18.87 0.23
CA HIS A 47 -20.66 17.99 -0.65
C HIS A 47 -21.48 17.01 0.17
N ASN A 48 -22.66 16.63 -0.32
CA ASN A 48 -23.47 15.61 0.34
C ASN A 48 -23.20 14.21 -0.23
N ALA A 49 -23.58 13.17 0.53
CA ALA A 49 -23.32 11.78 0.15
C ALA A 49 -23.97 11.37 -1.18
N ALA A 50 -25.16 11.93 -1.50
CA ALA A 50 -25.86 11.62 -2.74
C ALA A 50 -25.11 12.14 -3.97
N GLN A 51 -24.57 13.37 -3.90
CA GLN A 51 -23.72 13.94 -4.96
C GLN A 51 -22.47 13.11 -5.20
N VAL A 52 -21.80 12.67 -4.13
CA VAL A 52 -20.60 11.85 -4.26
C VAL A 52 -20.96 10.50 -4.89
N LYS A 53 -22.05 9.86 -4.43
CA LYS A 53 -22.55 8.61 -5.02
C LYS A 53 -22.84 8.76 -6.51
N GLU A 54 -23.53 9.83 -6.92
CA GLU A 54 -23.84 10.11 -8.32
C GLU A 54 -22.57 10.20 -9.19
N VAL A 55 -21.51 10.83 -8.66
CA VAL A 55 -20.20 10.89 -9.35
C VAL A 55 -19.60 9.49 -9.54
N TYR A 56 -19.62 8.63 -8.53
CA TYR A 56 -19.08 7.27 -8.67
C TYR A 56 -19.91 6.40 -9.61
N GLU A 57 -21.24 6.50 -9.56
CA GLU A 57 -22.15 5.76 -10.46
C GLU A 57 -21.96 6.14 -11.92
N ASN A 58 -21.74 7.43 -12.19
CA ASN A 58 -21.61 7.98 -13.54
C ASN A 58 -20.17 8.05 -14.06
N ALA A 59 -19.16 7.73 -13.23
CA ALA A 59 -17.80 7.56 -13.72
C ALA A 59 -17.77 6.54 -14.87
N ASN A 60 -16.97 6.80 -15.90
CA ASN A 60 -16.83 5.88 -17.03
C ASN A 60 -16.02 4.65 -16.60
N LEU A 61 -14.96 4.89 -15.82
CA LEU A 61 -14.07 3.87 -15.27
C LEU A 61 -13.67 4.28 -13.85
N ILE A 62 -13.26 3.31 -13.04
CA ILE A 62 -12.71 3.55 -11.71
C ILE A 62 -11.44 2.73 -11.59
N LEU A 63 -10.33 3.36 -11.28
CA LEU A 63 -9.07 2.69 -11.00
C LEU A 63 -9.00 2.38 -9.50
N SER A 64 -8.71 1.13 -9.15
CA SER A 64 -8.48 0.70 -7.76
C SER A 64 -7.08 0.11 -7.60
N ILE A 65 -6.45 0.34 -6.44
CA ILE A 65 -5.06 -0.08 -6.25
C ILE A 65 -4.86 -1.42 -5.55
N SER A 66 -5.90 -1.94 -4.89
CA SER A 66 -5.85 -3.24 -4.18
C SER A 66 -7.18 -3.97 -4.23
N THR A 67 -7.14 -5.24 -3.83
CA THR A 67 -8.36 -6.02 -3.57
C THR A 67 -9.23 -5.33 -2.51
N ASP A 68 -8.62 -4.81 -1.45
CA ASP A 68 -9.31 -4.09 -0.38
C ASP A 68 -9.98 -2.80 -0.88
N THR A 69 -9.26 -1.99 -1.66
CA THR A 69 -9.82 -0.76 -2.27
C THR A 69 -10.99 -1.08 -3.19
N THR A 70 -10.89 -2.14 -3.98
CA THR A 70 -11.99 -2.61 -4.85
C THR A 70 -13.23 -3.01 -4.04
N ALA A 71 -13.02 -3.73 -2.93
CA ALA A 71 -14.08 -4.11 -2.01
C ALA A 71 -14.70 -2.89 -1.31
N MET A 72 -13.89 -1.91 -0.91
CA MET A 72 -14.37 -0.67 -0.32
C MET A 72 -15.26 0.14 -1.27
N ILE A 73 -14.86 0.30 -2.54
CA ILE A 73 -15.70 0.97 -3.55
C ILE A 73 -17.04 0.24 -3.68
N SER A 74 -17.03 -1.09 -3.78
CA SER A 74 -18.24 -1.90 -3.93
C SER A 74 -19.13 -1.88 -2.68
N THR A 75 -18.54 -1.75 -1.50
CA THR A 75 -19.26 -1.67 -0.22
C THR A 75 -19.93 -0.32 -0.05
N VAL A 76 -19.20 0.77 -0.34
CA VAL A 76 -19.69 2.14 -0.16
C VAL A 76 -20.67 2.54 -1.26
N TYR A 77 -20.44 2.08 -2.50
CA TYR A 77 -21.28 2.37 -3.66
C TYR A 77 -21.73 1.07 -4.35
N PRO A 78 -22.69 0.31 -3.76
CA PRO A 78 -23.09 -1.01 -4.24
C PRO A 78 -23.75 -1.01 -5.63
N THR A 79 -24.21 0.16 -6.08
CA THR A 79 -24.85 0.41 -7.37
C THR A 79 -23.85 0.69 -8.50
N VAL A 80 -22.56 0.88 -8.19
CA VAL A 80 -21.52 1.02 -9.21
C VAL A 80 -21.40 -0.29 -9.99
N ASP A 81 -21.44 -0.19 -11.33
CA ASP A 81 -21.16 -1.33 -12.19
C ASP A 81 -19.71 -1.78 -12.01
N LYS A 82 -19.53 -2.98 -11.45
CA LYS A 82 -18.23 -3.58 -11.16
C LYS A 82 -17.36 -3.74 -12.41
N LYS A 83 -17.96 -3.81 -13.61
CA LYS A 83 -17.21 -3.87 -14.88
C LYS A 83 -16.44 -2.59 -15.21
N LYS A 84 -16.79 -1.48 -14.54
CA LYS A 84 -16.08 -0.19 -14.66
C LYS A 84 -14.82 -0.14 -13.78
N ILE A 85 -14.70 -1.02 -12.79
CA ILE A 85 -13.57 -1.02 -11.86
C ILE A 85 -12.41 -1.79 -12.49
N ILE A 86 -11.29 -1.11 -12.69
CA ILE A 86 -10.05 -1.64 -13.25
C ILE A 86 -8.99 -1.59 -12.16
N ARG A 87 -8.38 -2.74 -11.87
CA ARG A 87 -7.33 -2.83 -10.85
C ARG A 87 -5.97 -2.55 -11.46
N VAL A 88 -5.24 -1.61 -10.87
CA VAL A 88 -3.84 -1.26 -11.23
C VAL A 88 -3.02 -1.30 -9.95
N HIS A 89 -2.05 -2.21 -9.86
CA HIS A 89 -1.19 -2.27 -8.68
C HIS A 89 -0.14 -1.16 -8.80
N PRO A 90 0.11 -0.40 -7.73
CA PRO A 90 1.23 0.53 -7.71
C PRO A 90 2.54 -0.26 -7.78
N HIS A 91 3.52 0.27 -8.51
CA HIS A 91 4.86 -0.31 -8.52
C HIS A 91 5.68 0.14 -7.31
N VAL A 92 6.67 -0.67 -6.96
CA VAL A 92 7.78 -0.27 -6.08
C VAL A 92 8.92 0.24 -6.94
N ASP A 93 9.53 1.35 -6.53
CA ASP A 93 10.63 1.99 -7.26
C ASP A 93 11.86 1.08 -7.37
N ASP A 94 12.58 1.17 -8.49
CA ASP A 94 13.73 0.31 -8.81
C ASP A 94 14.91 0.51 -7.83
N GLY A 95 14.93 1.60 -7.05
CA GLY A 95 15.93 1.84 -6.01
C GLY A 95 15.81 0.96 -4.77
N PHE A 96 14.68 0.28 -4.56
CA PHE A 96 14.51 -0.66 -3.44
C PHE A 96 15.01 -2.04 -3.84
N VAL A 97 16.25 -2.33 -3.46
CA VAL A 97 16.94 -3.60 -3.78
C VAL A 97 17.64 -4.15 -2.54
N PRO A 98 17.86 -5.46 -2.44
CA PRO A 98 18.62 -6.03 -1.33
C PRO A 98 20.09 -5.64 -1.40
N GLY A 99 20.65 -5.26 -0.25
CA GLY A 99 22.09 -5.11 -0.01
C GLY A 99 22.61 -6.17 0.96
N GLU A 100 23.80 -5.94 1.50
CA GLU A 100 24.35 -6.75 2.59
C GLU A 100 23.50 -6.57 3.86
N LYS A 101 23.04 -7.68 4.44
CA LYS A 101 22.12 -7.65 5.58
C LYS A 101 22.86 -7.47 6.89
N GLU A 102 22.40 -6.50 7.66
CA GLU A 102 22.82 -6.23 9.03
C GLU A 102 21.71 -6.63 10.00
N LYS A 103 22.06 -6.85 11.27
CA LYS A 103 21.11 -7.10 12.37
C LYS A 103 20.35 -5.84 12.77
N ILE A 104 19.66 -5.25 11.80
CA ILE A 104 18.85 -4.04 11.92
C ILE A 104 17.37 -4.43 11.89
N ILE A 105 16.64 -3.93 12.88
CA ILE A 105 15.18 -3.80 12.86
C ILE A 105 14.86 -2.35 12.49
N SER A 106 14.25 -2.11 11.33
CA SER A 106 13.84 -0.75 10.94
C SER A 106 12.32 -0.58 10.90
N TYR A 107 11.86 0.66 11.02
CA TYR A 107 10.42 0.98 11.03
C TYR A 107 10.17 2.44 10.66
N MET A 108 8.95 2.76 10.23
CA MET A 108 8.53 4.14 9.94
C MET A 108 7.47 4.60 10.96
N PRO A 109 7.77 5.54 11.88
CA PRO A 109 6.88 5.88 13.00
C PRO A 109 5.69 6.75 12.60
N ARG A 110 5.81 7.56 11.53
CA ARG A 110 4.92 8.68 11.19
C ARG A 110 3.42 8.40 11.26
N LYS A 111 2.96 7.23 10.83
CA LYS A 111 1.52 6.89 10.73
C LYS A 111 0.91 6.49 12.08
N LEU A 112 1.66 5.77 12.91
CA LEU A 112 1.23 5.33 14.24
C LEU A 112 2.35 5.55 15.27
N PRO A 113 2.71 6.81 15.58
CA PRO A 113 3.84 7.12 16.45
C PRO A 113 3.64 6.57 17.87
N VAL A 114 2.41 6.59 18.38
CA VAL A 114 2.07 6.04 19.70
C VAL A 114 2.29 4.52 19.75
N HIS A 115 1.94 3.79 18.68
CA HIS A 115 2.13 2.35 18.64
C HIS A 115 3.60 1.98 18.52
N SER A 116 4.32 2.63 17.62
CA SER A 116 5.75 2.39 17.44
C SER A 116 6.52 2.68 18.72
N GLN A 117 6.30 3.82 19.38
CA GLN A 117 6.94 4.16 20.65
C GLN A 117 6.69 3.10 21.74
N ARG A 118 5.44 2.63 21.91
CA ARG A 118 5.12 1.58 22.89
C ARG A 118 5.80 0.27 22.56
N LEU A 119 5.78 -0.13 21.29
CA LEU A 119 6.39 -1.37 20.87
C LEU A 119 7.92 -1.34 21.08
N MET A 120 8.58 -0.21 20.81
CA MET A 120 10.01 -0.05 21.07
C MET A 120 10.35 -0.29 22.55
N PHE A 121 9.53 0.21 23.48
CA PHE A 121 9.69 -0.07 24.90
C PHE A 121 9.51 -1.57 25.22
N TYR A 122 8.52 -2.23 24.62
CA TYR A 122 8.28 -3.66 24.86
C TYR A 122 9.37 -4.57 24.28
N LEU A 123 10.09 -4.13 23.25
CA LEU A 123 11.16 -4.90 22.65
C LEU A 123 12.44 -4.97 23.49
N LEU A 124 12.63 -4.09 24.49
CA LEU A 124 13.89 -3.98 25.22
C LEU A 124 14.35 -5.32 25.83
N GLU A 125 13.42 -6.12 26.34
CA GLU A 125 13.68 -7.44 26.95
C GLU A 125 13.91 -8.57 25.92
N TYR A 126 13.63 -8.32 24.65
CA TYR A 126 13.69 -9.30 23.56
C TYR A 126 14.79 -9.02 22.54
N LEU A 127 15.43 -7.85 22.61
CA LEU A 127 16.44 -7.41 21.67
C LEU A 127 17.82 -7.96 22.09
N PRO A 128 18.45 -8.82 21.29
CA PRO A 128 19.82 -9.24 21.58
C PRO A 128 20.80 -8.06 21.44
N ALA A 129 21.93 -8.12 22.16
CA ALA A 129 22.86 -6.99 22.27
C ALA A 129 23.50 -6.57 20.93
N ASP A 130 23.55 -7.47 19.94
CA ASP A 130 24.11 -7.23 18.61
C ASP A 130 23.06 -6.79 17.58
N TRP A 131 21.78 -6.66 17.97
CA TRP A 131 20.73 -6.10 17.14
C TRP A 131 20.51 -4.62 17.42
N SER A 132 20.24 -3.84 16.38
CA SER A 132 19.92 -2.41 16.49
C SER A 132 18.53 -2.12 15.95
N VAL A 133 17.90 -1.06 16.49
CA VAL A 133 16.57 -0.61 16.06
C VAL A 133 16.67 0.80 15.48
N VAL A 134 16.30 0.96 14.21
CA VAL A 134 16.54 2.19 13.43
C VAL A 134 15.22 2.77 12.90
N PRO A 135 14.78 3.95 13.37
CA PRO A 135 13.64 4.63 12.77
C PRO A 135 14.01 5.22 11.40
N ILE A 136 13.11 5.08 10.44
CA ILE A 136 13.16 5.73 9.13
C ILE A 136 12.16 6.89 9.15
N GLU A 137 12.66 8.08 9.42
CA GLU A 137 11.85 9.31 9.50
C GLU A 137 12.62 10.51 8.95
N ASN A 138 11.90 11.51 8.43
CA ASN A 138 12.44 12.80 7.99
C ASN A 138 13.63 12.68 7.01
N MET A 139 13.54 11.75 6.05
CA MET A 139 14.56 11.55 5.04
C MET A 139 13.99 11.42 3.63
N VAL A 140 14.86 11.66 2.66
CA VAL A 140 14.57 11.51 1.23
C VAL A 140 14.53 10.03 0.83
N PRO A 141 13.80 9.67 -0.24
CA PRO A 141 13.56 8.27 -0.62
C PRO A 141 14.82 7.40 -0.74
N PHE A 142 15.90 7.90 -1.35
CA PHE A 142 17.13 7.11 -1.53
C PHE A 142 17.79 6.72 -0.19
N LYS A 143 17.68 7.55 0.85
CA LYS A 143 18.20 7.23 2.19
C LYS A 143 17.35 6.16 2.88
N ALA A 144 16.03 6.20 2.67
CA ALA A 144 15.14 5.16 3.16
C ALA A 144 15.45 3.82 2.46
N ALA A 145 15.66 3.84 1.15
CA ALA A 145 16.06 2.66 0.38
C ALA A 145 17.40 2.07 0.85
N ASP A 146 18.41 2.91 1.13
CA ASP A 146 19.69 2.45 1.72
C ASP A 146 19.49 1.69 3.03
N ILE A 147 18.73 2.26 3.97
CA ILE A 147 18.45 1.60 5.26
C ILE A 147 17.70 0.29 5.04
N LEU A 148 16.68 0.28 4.18
CA LEU A 148 15.91 -0.93 3.88
C LEU A 148 16.76 -2.01 3.21
N SER A 149 17.73 -1.63 2.37
CA SER A 149 18.63 -2.57 1.70
C SER A 149 19.47 -3.38 2.70
N ARG A 150 19.86 -2.77 3.82
CA ARG A 150 20.65 -3.40 4.91
C ARG A 150 19.81 -3.94 6.05
N THR A 151 18.52 -3.59 6.11
CA THR A 151 17.57 -4.05 7.12
C THR A 151 17.31 -5.55 7.01
N SER A 152 17.39 -6.28 8.13
CA SER A 152 16.97 -7.68 8.21
C SER A 152 15.49 -7.84 8.57
N ILE A 153 14.97 -7.00 9.46
CA ILE A 153 13.56 -7.04 9.90
C ILE A 153 12.94 -5.66 9.76
N PHE A 154 11.78 -5.55 9.12
CA PHE A 154 11.01 -4.30 9.06
C PHE A 154 9.72 -4.41 9.86
N LEU A 155 9.45 -3.43 10.72
CA LEU A 155 8.22 -3.37 11.49
C LEU A 155 7.19 -2.49 10.78
N SER A 156 6.12 -3.14 10.33
CA SER A 156 5.00 -2.46 9.67
C SER A 156 4.04 -1.85 10.69
N PHE A 157 3.95 -0.53 10.69
CA PHE A 157 2.98 0.26 11.45
C PHE A 157 1.95 0.93 10.54
N CYS A 158 1.48 0.22 9.51
CA CYS A 158 0.39 0.69 8.66
C CYS A 158 -0.88 0.92 9.51
N ASP A 159 -1.50 2.08 9.34
CA ASP A 159 -2.76 2.42 10.00
C ASP A 159 -3.94 1.85 9.20
N ILE A 160 -4.62 2.69 8.43
CA ILE A 160 -5.68 2.32 7.50
C ILE A 160 -5.24 2.84 6.13
N GLU A 161 -4.90 1.94 5.23
CA GLU A 161 -4.22 2.26 3.97
C GLU A 161 -4.78 1.46 2.80
N GLY A 162 -4.88 2.09 1.63
CA GLY A 162 -5.36 1.43 0.42
C GLY A 162 -4.43 0.31 -0.08
N PHE A 163 -3.12 0.38 0.20
CA PHE A 163 -2.14 -0.61 -0.27
C PHE A 163 -0.95 -0.82 0.67
N GLY A 164 -0.37 0.26 1.19
CA GLY A 164 0.78 0.24 2.10
C GLY A 164 2.11 -0.07 1.40
N LEU A 165 2.72 0.89 0.72
CA LEU A 165 4.02 0.63 0.05
C LEU A 165 5.19 0.29 0.98
N PRO A 166 5.36 0.92 2.18
CA PRO A 166 6.53 0.67 3.02
C PRO A 166 6.84 -0.80 3.38
N PRO A 167 5.87 -1.63 3.83
CA PRO A 167 6.15 -3.05 4.06
C PRO A 167 6.53 -3.79 2.77
N LEU A 168 5.98 -3.42 1.61
CA LEU A 168 6.35 -4.04 0.35
C LEU A 168 7.76 -3.64 -0.10
N GLU A 169 8.11 -2.36 0.01
CA GLU A 169 9.46 -1.83 -0.23
C GLU A 169 10.51 -2.56 0.62
N ALA A 170 10.22 -2.76 1.91
CA ALA A 170 11.11 -3.49 2.82
C ALA A 170 11.24 -4.98 2.45
N ALA A 171 10.14 -5.65 2.11
CA ALA A 171 10.15 -7.04 1.68
C ALA A 171 10.94 -7.25 0.38
N ILE A 172 10.75 -6.36 -0.61
CA ILE A 172 11.50 -6.35 -1.87
C ILE A 172 12.97 -6.03 -1.63
N SER A 173 13.27 -5.15 -0.68
CA SER A 173 14.65 -4.90 -0.22
C SER A 173 15.23 -6.09 0.55
N GLY A 174 14.49 -7.19 0.76
CA GLY A 174 14.99 -8.42 1.36
C GLY A 174 14.88 -8.51 2.88
N ALA A 175 14.15 -7.62 3.54
CA ALA A 175 13.83 -7.74 4.96
C ALA A 175 12.64 -8.68 5.17
N VAL A 176 12.60 -9.42 6.29
CA VAL A 176 11.35 -10.01 6.76
C VAL A 176 10.49 -8.92 7.39
N VAL A 177 9.21 -8.86 7.00
CA VAL A 177 8.28 -7.84 7.51
C VAL A 177 7.42 -8.45 8.60
N VAL A 178 7.29 -7.75 9.72
CA VAL A 178 6.37 -8.12 10.80
C VAL A 178 5.47 -6.92 11.10
N GLY A 179 4.16 -7.14 11.15
CA GLY A 179 3.26 -6.12 11.71
C GLY A 179 1.95 -5.94 10.96
N TYR A 180 1.47 -4.71 11.01
CA TYR A 180 0.14 -4.33 10.57
C TYR A 180 0.03 -4.32 9.05
N THR A 181 -1.14 -4.71 8.57
CA THR A 181 -1.45 -4.74 7.12
C THR A 181 -2.15 -3.48 6.64
N GLY A 182 -2.68 -2.67 7.57
CA GLY A 182 -3.54 -1.54 7.24
C GLY A 182 -4.70 -1.85 6.29
N GLN A 183 -5.18 -3.11 6.28
CA GLN A 183 -6.18 -3.67 5.37
C GLN A 183 -5.68 -3.86 3.94
N GLY A 184 -5.20 -2.80 3.27
CA GLY A 184 -4.75 -2.86 1.88
C GLY A 184 -3.59 -3.84 1.62
N ALA A 185 -2.66 -3.95 2.56
CA ALA A 185 -1.48 -4.80 2.40
C ALA A 185 -1.75 -6.31 2.50
N ARG A 186 -2.95 -6.70 2.98
CA ARG A 186 -3.29 -8.11 3.24
C ARG A 186 -3.04 -9.03 2.05
N GLU A 187 -3.21 -8.51 0.83
CA GLU A 187 -3.09 -9.30 -0.39
C GLU A 187 -1.67 -9.77 -0.72
N TYR A 188 -0.65 -9.13 -0.14
CA TYR A 188 0.75 -9.56 -0.29
C TYR A 188 1.42 -9.99 1.01
N PHE A 189 0.76 -9.84 2.16
CA PHE A 189 1.27 -10.39 3.41
C PHE A 189 1.22 -11.92 3.41
N LYS A 190 2.36 -12.53 3.05
CA LYS A 190 2.52 -13.99 2.97
C LYS A 190 3.85 -14.40 3.61
N LYS A 191 3.80 -15.45 4.43
CA LYS A 191 4.99 -16.10 4.96
C LYS A 191 5.78 -16.76 3.81
N PRO A 192 7.12 -16.83 3.92
CA PRO A 192 7.93 -16.38 5.06
C PRO A 192 8.25 -14.88 5.06
N ASN A 193 8.07 -14.18 3.95
CA ASN A 193 8.54 -12.78 3.79
C ASN A 193 7.80 -11.76 4.64
N LEU A 194 6.48 -11.93 4.83
CA LEU A 194 5.65 -10.99 5.58
C LEU A 194 4.74 -11.72 6.58
N ILE A 195 4.80 -11.29 7.83
CA ILE A 195 4.11 -11.88 8.98
C ILE A 195 3.11 -10.86 9.53
N ALA A 196 1.83 -11.08 9.24
CA ALA A 196 0.76 -10.19 9.67
C ALA A 196 0.53 -10.25 11.19
N VAL A 197 0.25 -9.09 11.77
CA VAL A 197 -0.21 -8.89 13.15
C VAL A 197 -1.50 -8.06 13.11
N GLN A 198 -2.45 -8.37 13.98
CA GLN A 198 -3.66 -7.58 14.12
C GLN A 198 -3.31 -6.19 14.70
N ASN A 199 -3.90 -5.13 14.14
CA ASN A 199 -3.71 -3.76 14.66
C ASN A 199 -4.05 -3.71 16.16
N GLY A 200 -3.13 -3.17 16.96
CA GLY A 200 -3.29 -3.05 18.41
C GLY A 200 -2.91 -4.28 19.23
N ASP A 201 -2.62 -5.44 18.61
CA ASP A 201 -2.16 -6.65 19.31
C ASP A 201 -0.67 -6.58 19.62
N PHE A 202 -0.29 -5.75 20.60
CA PHE A 202 1.11 -5.52 20.99
C PHE A 202 1.80 -6.80 21.47
N ARG A 203 1.09 -7.65 22.24
CA ARG A 203 1.66 -8.89 22.77
C ARG A 203 2.12 -9.81 21.63
N ASN A 204 1.25 -10.06 20.65
CA ASN A 204 1.59 -10.89 19.50
C ASN A 204 2.63 -10.22 18.60
N PHE A 205 2.59 -8.89 18.47
CA PHE A 205 3.60 -8.16 17.71
C PHE A 205 5.00 -8.38 18.31
N THR A 206 5.17 -8.16 19.63
CA THR A 206 6.45 -8.37 20.31
C THR A 206 6.96 -9.81 20.15
N LEU A 207 6.09 -10.81 20.39
CA LEU A 207 6.49 -12.22 20.27
C LEU A 207 6.90 -12.60 18.84
N LYS A 208 6.17 -12.12 17.82
CA LYS A 208 6.52 -12.37 16.42
C LYS A 208 7.82 -11.69 16.00
N ILE A 209 8.16 -10.55 16.59
CA ILE A 209 9.46 -9.92 16.35
C ILE A 209 10.57 -10.78 16.97
N ALA A 210 10.39 -11.25 18.21
CA ALA A 210 11.34 -12.15 18.85
C ALA A 210 11.54 -13.46 18.06
N ASP A 211 10.47 -14.02 17.49
CA ASP A 211 10.56 -15.19 16.62
C ASP A 211 11.25 -14.87 15.29
N ALA A 212 11.00 -13.68 14.71
CA ALA A 212 11.66 -13.24 13.49
C ALA A 212 13.17 -13.03 13.69
N ILE A 213 13.59 -12.48 14.84
CA ILE A 213 15.01 -12.35 15.23
C ILE A 213 15.67 -13.73 15.21
N LYS A 214 15.10 -14.70 15.93
CA LYS A 214 15.62 -16.08 15.98
C LYS A 214 15.67 -16.73 14.59
N ALA A 215 14.65 -16.50 13.76
CA ALA A 215 14.60 -17.06 12.42
C ALA A 215 15.67 -16.46 11.51
N VAL A 216 15.87 -15.13 11.57
CA VAL A 216 16.95 -14.46 10.83
C VAL A 216 18.32 -14.94 11.29
N ASP A 217 18.56 -15.04 12.59
CA ASP A 217 19.82 -15.59 13.13
C ASP A 217 20.06 -17.05 12.70
N ALA A 218 18.98 -17.81 12.45
CA ALA A 218 19.03 -19.16 11.92
C ALA A 218 19.12 -19.23 10.38
N GLY A 219 19.29 -18.10 9.67
CA GLY A 219 19.48 -18.06 8.22
C GLY A 219 18.19 -17.99 7.40
N LEU A 220 17.06 -17.52 7.96
CA LEU A 220 15.78 -17.39 7.25
C LEU A 220 15.91 -16.66 5.90
N LEU A 221 16.70 -15.59 5.87
CA LEU A 221 16.83 -14.73 4.70
C LEU A 221 17.48 -15.46 3.52
N ASP A 222 18.28 -16.49 3.77
CA ASP A 222 18.99 -17.28 2.74
C ASP A 222 18.20 -18.51 2.29
N THR A 223 17.05 -18.78 2.92
CA THR A 223 16.20 -19.91 2.52
C THR A 223 15.62 -19.71 1.12
N GLU A 224 15.52 -20.80 0.35
CA GLU A 224 14.91 -20.79 -0.99
C GLU A 224 13.50 -20.18 -0.98
N GLY A 225 12.65 -20.60 -0.04
CA GLY A 225 11.28 -20.06 0.07
C GLY A 225 11.23 -18.56 0.34
N PHE A 226 12.20 -17.98 1.06
CA PHE A 226 12.28 -16.54 1.26
C PHE A 226 12.71 -15.81 -0.02
N GLN A 227 13.71 -16.36 -0.72
CA GLN A 227 14.22 -15.80 -1.98
C GLN A 227 13.15 -15.84 -3.09
N GLU A 228 12.46 -16.97 -3.24
CA GLU A 228 11.35 -17.13 -4.19
C GLU A 228 10.19 -16.20 -3.88
N GLY A 229 9.79 -16.12 -2.60
CA GLY A 229 8.72 -15.22 -2.16
C GLY A 229 9.03 -13.76 -2.50
N ARG A 230 10.29 -13.31 -2.30
CA ARG A 230 10.73 -11.97 -2.70
C ARG A 230 10.67 -11.79 -4.23
N ALA A 231 11.18 -12.75 -5.00
CA ALA A 231 11.16 -12.67 -6.47
C ALA A 231 9.72 -12.56 -7.03
N LEU A 232 8.76 -13.24 -6.41
CA LEU A 232 7.34 -13.11 -6.75
C LEU A 232 6.79 -11.70 -6.47
N LEU A 233 7.21 -11.07 -5.37
CA LEU A 233 6.83 -9.68 -5.06
C LEU A 233 7.39 -8.70 -6.10
N VAL A 234 8.68 -8.82 -6.43
CA VAL A 234 9.35 -7.99 -7.45
C VAL A 234 8.63 -8.12 -8.80
N LYS A 235 8.35 -9.35 -9.24
CA LYS A 235 7.65 -9.59 -10.51
C LYS A 235 6.24 -9.00 -10.51
N LYS A 236 5.51 -9.12 -9.39
CA LYS A 236 4.12 -8.67 -9.30
C LYS A 236 3.99 -7.15 -9.18
N TYR A 237 4.92 -6.50 -8.50
CA TYR A 237 4.86 -5.07 -8.17
C TYR A 237 5.98 -4.26 -8.82
N GLY A 238 6.57 -4.78 -9.89
CA GLY A 238 7.52 -4.05 -10.74
C GLY A 238 6.80 -3.13 -11.73
N ARG A 239 7.55 -2.14 -12.24
CA ARG A 239 7.07 -1.11 -13.18
C ARG A 239 6.41 -1.69 -14.43
N GLU A 240 6.95 -2.76 -15.00
CA GLU A 240 6.40 -3.41 -16.20
C GLU A 240 4.96 -3.89 -16.00
N ASN A 241 4.65 -4.42 -14.80
CA ASN A 241 3.31 -4.90 -14.52
C ASN A 241 2.30 -3.75 -14.39
N GLU A 242 2.68 -2.68 -13.68
CA GLU A 242 1.86 -1.47 -13.60
C GLU A 242 1.62 -0.86 -14.99
N GLN A 243 2.67 -0.73 -15.81
CA GLN A 243 2.57 -0.21 -17.16
C GLN A 243 1.57 -1.02 -18.00
N ARG A 244 1.68 -2.35 -18.00
CA ARG A 244 0.74 -3.24 -18.71
C ARG A 244 -0.71 -3.03 -18.24
N GLN A 245 -0.93 -2.81 -16.95
CA GLN A 245 -2.27 -2.56 -16.40
C GLN A 245 -2.80 -1.16 -16.78
N LEU A 246 -1.93 -0.15 -16.82
CA LEU A 246 -2.26 1.19 -17.32
C LEU A 246 -2.57 1.18 -18.83
N GLU A 247 -1.85 0.41 -19.63
CA GLU A 247 -2.17 0.21 -21.06
C GLU A 247 -3.54 -0.43 -21.26
N ALA A 248 -3.91 -1.42 -20.42
CA ALA A 248 -5.25 -1.99 -20.42
C ALA A 248 -6.33 -0.97 -20.03
N PHE A 249 -6.03 -0.08 -19.08
CA PHE A 249 -6.89 1.06 -18.74
C PHE A 249 -7.05 2.02 -19.92
N VAL A 250 -5.97 2.38 -20.62
CA VAL A 250 -6.02 3.27 -21.80
C VAL A 250 -6.89 2.67 -22.91
N LYS A 251 -6.74 1.37 -23.22
CA LYS A 251 -7.62 0.68 -24.18
C LYS A 251 -9.09 0.73 -23.77
N ARG A 252 -9.37 0.61 -22.46
CA ARG A 252 -10.73 0.72 -21.91
C ARG A 252 -11.29 2.13 -22.00
N VAL A 253 -10.44 3.14 -21.87
CA VAL A 253 -10.76 4.54 -22.11
C VAL A 253 -11.16 4.71 -23.57
N GLU A 254 -10.36 4.25 -24.54
CA GLU A 254 -10.64 4.35 -25.97
C GLU A 254 -11.98 3.69 -26.37
N MET A 255 -12.31 2.54 -25.79
CA MET A 255 -13.61 1.88 -26.02
C MET A 255 -14.80 2.62 -25.39
N ALA A 256 -14.56 3.53 -24.45
CA ALA A 256 -15.58 4.42 -23.91
C ALA A 256 -15.73 5.71 -24.76
N PHE A 257 -15.03 5.79 -25.90
CA PHE A 257 -15.23 6.79 -26.95
C PHE A 257 -16.11 6.35 -28.09
#